data_AF-A0A8I1TN18-F1
#
_entry.id   AF-A0A8I1TN18-F1
#
_cell.length_a   1.000
_cell.length_b   1.000
_cell.length_c   1.000
_cell.angle_alpha   90.00
_cell.angle_beta   90.00
_cell.angle_gamma   90.00
#
_symmetry.space_group_name_H-M   'P 1'
#
loop_
_entity.id
_entity.type
_entity.pdbx_description
1 polymer ?
#
loop_
_entity_poly.entity_id
_entity_poly.type
_entity_poly.pdbx_seq_one_letter_code
_entity_poly.pdbx_strand_id
1 'polypeptide(L)'
;MGERMRRILLVLAIVVVGTAGAVTAATAAGRGPGDSGGGPLAILGPKAAVTYTPAADATGANPATAASAKVDEGTFDQVSLVDGAGKAVKGELAADKKSWTTTVPLDYATSYTWKGSATGTDGKQVPLAGGFATLKPAKQVRGTLNIGDGRTVGIAAPIQIQFNSHVTDRAAAEKALSVTTSTPTEGAWGWLPDENGGSRVHWRPKEYWKPGTKVTVKANLFGVDYGGGSYGASNVSSTFAIGRAQIVKADVNSFQMVVMRDGRQVASYPASYGLGSDPNRNTRSGVHVVSEKFTDKRMVSEQYGYDVVEKWAVRISNNGEFIHANPASSGAQGSSNVTHGCVNLSIDNAKAYYDTAIYGDPVEVTGTPVQLSAKDGDIWDWTLNWNQWKALSAL
;
A
#
# COMPACT_ATOMS: atom_id res chain seq x y z
N MET A 1 -20.74 39.56 0.26
CA MET A 1 -21.59 40.77 0.32
C MET A 1 -22.72 40.47 1.30
N GLY A 2 -22.83 41.05 2.51
CA GLY A 2 -21.86 41.73 3.39
C GLY A 2 -21.70 40.91 4.70
N GLU A 3 -20.73 41.15 5.60
CA GLU A 3 -20.76 42.18 6.67
C GLU A 3 -21.98 42.10 7.62
N ARG A 4 -21.90 42.22 8.95
CA ARG A 4 -20.76 42.37 9.90
C ARG A 4 -21.24 42.07 11.36
N MET A 5 -20.39 41.38 12.12
CA MET A 5 -19.85 41.83 13.43
C MET A 5 -20.72 41.96 14.71
N ARG A 6 -20.36 41.12 15.71
CA ARG A 6 -20.31 41.31 17.19
C ARG A 6 -21.43 42.06 17.95
N ARG A 7 -21.87 41.45 19.06
CA ARG A 7 -21.89 42.07 20.40
C ARG A 7 -21.77 41.02 21.52
N ILE A 8 -20.95 41.33 22.52
CA ILE A 8 -20.79 40.60 23.79
C ILE A 8 -21.58 41.36 24.85
N LEU A 9 -22.20 40.68 25.82
CA LEU A 9 -22.50 41.25 27.14
C LEU A 9 -22.74 40.13 28.18
N LEU A 10 -21.92 40.10 29.23
CA LEU A 10 -22.24 39.44 30.50
C LEU A 10 -23.07 40.40 31.36
N VAL A 11 -24.10 39.90 32.05
CA VAL A 11 -24.49 40.37 33.38
C VAL A 11 -24.94 39.17 34.21
N LEU A 12 -24.39 39.04 35.43
CA LEU A 12 -24.81 38.08 36.44
C LEU A 12 -25.57 38.84 37.53
N ALA A 13 -26.72 38.35 37.99
CA ALA A 13 -27.41 38.90 39.17
C ALA A 13 -28.13 37.78 39.93
N ILE A 14 -27.79 37.64 41.22
CA ILE A 14 -28.42 36.72 42.16
C ILE A 14 -29.37 37.53 43.05
N VAL A 15 -30.59 37.03 43.27
CA VAL A 15 -31.43 37.46 44.40
C VAL A 15 -32.00 36.22 45.08
N VAL A 16 -31.82 36.15 46.40
CA VAL A 16 -32.36 35.12 47.29
C VAL A 16 -33.60 35.67 47.97
N VAL A 17 -34.69 34.89 48.00
CA VAL A 17 -35.81 35.06 48.92
C VAL A 17 -36.22 33.67 49.42
N GLY A 18 -36.50 33.53 50.71
CA GLY A 18 -36.95 32.27 51.30
C GLY A 18 -38.04 32.47 52.35
N THR A 19 -38.79 31.40 52.59
CA THR A 19 -39.72 31.19 53.71
C THR A 19 -39.69 29.67 53.98
N ALA A 20 -39.32 29.18 55.16
CA ALA A 20 -39.95 29.29 56.48
C ALA A 20 -41.24 28.45 56.60
N GLY A 21 -41.15 27.28 57.25
CA GLY A 21 -42.27 26.40 57.59
C GLY A 21 -41.91 25.43 58.72
N ALA A 22 -42.75 25.38 59.76
CA ALA A 22 -42.59 24.60 61.00
C ALA A 22 -43.97 24.47 61.69
N VAL A 23 -44.22 23.80 62.82
CA VAL A 23 -43.35 23.26 63.90
C VAL A 23 -43.98 21.94 64.42
N THR A 24 -43.21 20.91 64.80
CA THR A 24 -43.60 20.06 65.94
C THR A 24 -42.44 19.26 66.55
N ALA A 25 -42.47 19.12 67.87
CA ALA A 25 -41.41 18.51 68.68
C ALA A 25 -41.90 17.26 69.41
N ALA A 26 -40.97 16.38 69.77
CA ALA A 26 -41.14 15.42 70.85
C ALA A 26 -39.88 15.42 71.70
N THR A 27 -40.02 15.67 73.00
CA THR A 27 -38.94 15.73 73.99
C THR A 27 -39.00 14.53 74.92
N ALA A 28 -37.86 13.87 75.14
CA ALA A 28 -37.60 13.05 76.33
C ALA A 28 -36.08 13.03 76.59
N ALA A 29 -35.68 13.18 77.84
CA ALA A 29 -34.28 13.41 78.23
C ALA A 29 -33.59 12.13 78.74
N GLY A 30 -32.28 12.05 78.55
CA GLY A 30 -31.40 11.05 79.17
C GLY A 30 -29.94 11.49 79.08
N ARG A 31 -29.35 11.90 80.20
CA ARG A 31 -27.90 12.22 80.29
C ARG A 31 -27.11 10.95 80.59
N GLY A 32 -26.05 10.71 79.82
CA GLY A 32 -24.95 9.81 80.17
C GLY A 32 -23.67 10.30 79.46
N PRO A 33 -22.57 10.56 80.19
CA PRO A 33 -21.32 11.00 79.56
C PRO A 33 -20.46 9.80 79.17
N GLY A 34 -19.96 9.80 77.94
CA GLY A 34 -18.98 8.83 77.44
C GLY A 34 -19.58 7.79 76.50
N ASP A 35 -19.38 7.99 75.20
CA ASP A 35 -18.31 7.25 74.53
C ASP A 35 -17.75 8.08 73.36
N SER A 36 -16.43 8.04 73.16
CA SER A 36 -15.77 8.70 72.04
C SER A 36 -15.76 7.76 70.83
N GLY A 37 -16.96 7.44 70.33
CA GLY A 37 -17.20 6.65 69.14
C GLY A 37 -16.74 7.35 67.86
N GLY A 38 -15.43 7.52 67.69
CA GLY A 38 -14.79 7.92 66.45
C GLY A 38 -14.94 6.83 65.41
N GLY A 39 -16.14 6.74 64.79
CA GLY A 39 -16.35 5.90 63.63
C GLY A 39 -15.34 6.29 62.54
N PRO A 40 -14.54 5.34 62.01
CA PRO A 40 -13.55 5.68 61.01
C PRO A 40 -14.24 6.26 59.79
N LEU A 41 -13.90 7.51 59.45
CA LEU A 41 -14.28 8.09 58.16
C LEU A 41 -13.70 7.17 57.08
N ALA A 42 -14.59 6.49 56.35
CA ALA A 42 -14.21 5.68 55.21
C ALA A 42 -13.76 6.60 54.08
N ILE A 43 -12.49 7.03 54.13
CA ILE A 43 -11.81 7.66 53.00
C ILE A 43 -11.61 6.55 51.97
N LEU A 44 -12.65 6.31 51.16
CA LEU A 44 -12.55 5.56 49.91
C LEU A 44 -11.84 6.45 48.88
N GLY A 45 -10.56 6.71 49.16
CA GLY A 45 -9.59 7.20 48.19
C GLY A 45 -9.45 6.18 47.06
N PRO A 46 -9.02 6.62 45.88
CA PRO A 46 -9.34 5.92 44.65
C PRO A 46 -8.68 4.55 44.51
N LYS A 47 -9.51 3.60 44.07
CA LYS A 47 -9.10 2.27 43.61
C LYS A 47 -8.49 2.39 42.22
N ALA A 48 -7.35 1.73 41.97
CA ALA A 48 -6.74 1.65 40.64
C ALA A 48 -7.79 1.30 39.56
N ALA A 49 -8.01 2.22 38.63
CA ALA A 49 -9.02 2.11 37.58
C ALA A 49 -8.33 1.75 36.26
N VAL A 50 -8.46 0.49 35.83
CA VAL A 50 -7.84 0.01 34.59
C VAL A 50 -8.83 0.15 33.43
N THR A 51 -8.38 0.83 32.37
CA THR A 51 -9.08 0.96 31.08
C THR A 51 -8.31 0.20 30.00
N TYR A 52 -9.05 -0.40 29.06
CA TYR A 52 -8.48 -1.21 27.99
C TYR A 52 -8.93 -0.70 26.61
N THR A 53 -8.03 -0.81 25.65
CA THR A 53 -8.31 -0.69 24.21
C THR A 53 -7.76 -1.94 23.54
N PRO A 54 -8.55 -2.75 22.81
CA PRO A 54 -10.01 -2.77 22.79
C PRO A 54 -10.63 -2.87 24.19
N ALA A 55 -11.88 -2.44 24.34
CA ALA A 55 -12.62 -2.55 25.59
C ALA A 55 -12.78 -4.02 26.04
N ALA A 56 -13.03 -4.23 27.32
CA ALA A 56 -13.34 -5.56 27.83
C ALA A 56 -14.57 -6.15 27.12
N ASP A 57 -14.51 -7.44 26.81
CA ASP A 57 -15.50 -8.24 26.10
C ASP A 57 -15.81 -7.75 24.67
N ALA A 58 -14.99 -6.84 24.13
CA ALA A 58 -15.10 -6.41 22.74
C ALA A 58 -14.91 -7.58 21.76
N THR A 59 -15.74 -7.64 20.73
CA THR A 59 -15.62 -8.58 19.62
C THR A 59 -15.38 -7.82 18.32
N GLY A 60 -14.72 -8.45 17.35
CA GLY A 60 -14.44 -7.80 16.07
C GLY A 60 -13.32 -6.75 16.13
N ALA A 61 -12.45 -6.78 17.14
CA ALA A 61 -11.33 -5.85 17.22
C ALA A 61 -10.39 -5.99 16.00
N ASN A 62 -9.96 -4.87 15.41
CA ASN A 62 -9.02 -4.91 14.29
C ASN A 62 -7.62 -5.28 14.80
N PRO A 63 -7.01 -6.40 14.35
CA PRO A 63 -5.71 -6.84 14.86
C PRO A 63 -4.53 -5.94 14.45
N ALA A 64 -4.72 -5.03 13.49
CA ALA A 64 -3.72 -4.00 13.16
C ALA A 64 -3.71 -2.84 14.17
N THR A 65 -4.78 -2.66 14.96
CA THR A 65 -4.81 -1.68 16.05
C THR A 65 -4.10 -2.25 17.27
N ALA A 66 -3.09 -1.54 17.78
CA ALA A 66 -2.38 -1.94 18.98
C ALA A 66 -3.34 -2.05 20.18
N ALA A 67 -3.23 -3.13 20.95
CA ALA A 67 -3.96 -3.28 22.20
C ALA A 67 -3.17 -2.64 23.35
N SER A 68 -3.86 -1.91 24.22
CA SER A 68 -3.28 -1.18 25.33
C SER A 68 -4.11 -1.29 26.60
N ALA A 69 -3.44 -1.22 27.74
CA ALA A 69 -4.05 -1.07 29.05
C ALA A 69 -3.51 0.22 29.71
N LYS A 70 -4.37 0.99 30.35
CA LYS A 70 -4.00 2.20 31.12
C LYS A 70 -4.59 2.12 32.51
N VAL A 71 -3.80 2.41 33.54
CA VAL A 71 -4.27 2.55 34.92
C VAL A 71 -4.32 4.02 35.32
N ASP A 72 -5.49 4.45 35.74
CA ASP A 72 -5.70 5.71 36.45
C ASP A 72 -5.65 5.47 37.96
N GLU A 73 -5.14 6.46 38.69
CA GLU A 73 -5.07 6.47 40.16
C GLU A 73 -4.27 5.27 40.76
N GLY A 74 -3.29 4.77 40.01
CA GLY A 74 -2.38 3.70 40.42
C GLY A 74 -1.21 3.49 39.45
N THR A 75 -0.54 2.35 39.57
CA THR A 75 0.51 1.86 38.65
C THR A 75 0.44 0.35 38.47
N PHE A 76 0.78 -0.17 37.29
CA PHE A 76 0.89 -1.61 37.05
C PHE A 76 2.07 -2.22 37.81
N ASP A 77 1.82 -3.32 38.52
CA ASP A 77 2.87 -4.16 39.11
C ASP A 77 3.38 -5.15 38.06
N GLN A 78 2.43 -5.75 37.34
CA GLN A 78 2.64 -6.63 36.19
C GLN A 78 1.47 -6.46 35.23
N VAL A 79 1.75 -6.43 33.92
CA VAL A 79 0.73 -6.42 32.87
C VAL A 79 1.23 -7.22 31.68
N SER A 80 0.36 -8.05 31.13
CA SER A 80 0.59 -8.85 29.93
C SER A 80 -0.73 -9.17 29.25
N LEU A 81 -0.68 -9.33 27.93
CA LEU A 81 -1.78 -9.83 27.10
C LEU A 81 -1.40 -11.24 26.64
N VAL A 82 -2.29 -12.22 26.81
CA VAL A 82 -2.08 -13.60 26.36
C VAL A 82 -3.17 -14.03 25.39
N ASP A 83 -2.84 -14.88 24.42
CA ASP A 83 -3.82 -15.53 23.56
C ASP A 83 -4.57 -16.69 24.26
N GLY A 84 -5.52 -17.32 23.57
CA GLY A 84 -6.27 -18.48 24.07
C GLY A 84 -5.44 -19.73 24.35
N ALA A 85 -4.18 -19.81 23.90
CA ALA A 85 -3.23 -20.86 24.24
C ALA A 85 -2.31 -20.47 25.41
N GLY A 86 -2.47 -19.26 25.97
CA GLY A 86 -1.66 -18.73 27.07
C GLY A 86 -0.32 -18.12 26.64
N LYS A 87 -0.06 -17.99 25.34
CA LYS A 87 1.18 -17.38 24.82
C LYS A 87 1.09 -15.86 24.95
N ALA A 88 2.12 -15.26 25.52
CA ALA A 88 2.20 -13.80 25.70
C ALA A 88 2.43 -13.07 24.36
N VAL A 89 1.67 -12.00 24.15
CA VAL A 89 1.88 -11.02 23.07
C VAL A 89 2.99 -10.06 23.49
N LYS A 90 3.88 -9.70 22.56
CA LYS A 90 4.92 -8.69 22.83
C LYS A 90 4.28 -7.31 23.01
N GLY A 91 4.66 -6.65 24.09
CA GLY A 91 4.30 -5.27 24.38
C GLY A 91 5.22 -4.66 25.41
N GLU A 92 5.08 -3.36 25.63
CA GLU A 92 5.97 -2.52 26.41
C GLU A 92 5.19 -1.78 27.49
N LEU A 93 5.71 -1.79 28.72
CA LEU A 93 5.22 -1.00 29.85
C LEU A 93 5.95 0.35 29.86
N ALA A 94 5.22 1.45 29.86
CA ALA A 94 5.79 2.79 29.97
C ALA A 94 6.57 2.96 31.28
N ALA A 95 7.59 3.83 31.27
CA ALA A 95 8.47 4.04 32.42
C ALA A 95 7.75 4.54 33.69
N ASP A 96 6.62 5.22 33.54
CA ASP A 96 5.75 5.65 34.63
C ASP A 96 4.87 4.53 35.22
N LYS A 97 4.89 3.34 34.59
CA LYS A 97 4.07 2.17 34.87
C LYS A 97 2.55 2.40 34.77
N LYS A 98 2.09 3.43 34.06
CA LYS A 98 0.65 3.75 33.93
C LYS A 98 0.01 3.27 32.63
N SER A 99 0.81 2.91 31.63
CA SER A 99 0.31 2.41 30.36
C SER A 99 1.16 1.28 29.81
N TRP A 100 0.51 0.31 29.17
CA TRP A 100 1.16 -0.77 28.42
C TRP A 100 0.54 -0.86 27.03
N THR A 101 1.34 -1.15 26.00
CA THR A 101 0.87 -1.33 24.62
C THR A 101 1.56 -2.49 23.93
N THR A 102 0.86 -3.22 23.07
CA THR A 102 1.45 -4.19 22.16
C THR A 102 2.42 -3.53 21.19
N THR A 103 3.55 -4.20 20.92
CA THR A 103 4.61 -3.75 19.98
C THR A 103 4.66 -4.57 18.69
N VAL A 104 3.73 -5.52 18.54
CA VAL A 104 3.48 -6.32 17.34
C VAL A 104 1.98 -6.30 17.01
N PRO A 105 1.58 -6.49 15.74
CA PRO A 105 0.18 -6.74 15.41
C PRO A 105 -0.36 -7.99 16.13
N LEU A 106 -1.66 -8.01 16.35
CA LEU A 106 -2.36 -9.18 16.85
C LEU A 106 -2.64 -10.19 15.70
N ASP A 107 -3.08 -11.39 16.06
CA ASP A 107 -3.54 -12.40 15.11
C ASP A 107 -5.04 -12.25 14.85
N TYR A 108 -5.50 -12.59 13.63
CA TYR A 108 -6.92 -12.66 13.30
C TYR A 108 -7.65 -13.78 14.08
N ALA A 109 -8.97 -13.64 14.23
CA ALA A 109 -9.87 -14.66 14.79
C ALA A 109 -9.43 -15.24 16.16
N THR A 110 -8.66 -14.45 16.93
CA THR A 110 -8.01 -14.85 18.18
C THR A 110 -8.60 -14.08 19.36
N SER A 111 -8.90 -14.82 20.44
CA SER A 111 -9.28 -14.27 21.74
C SER A 111 -8.05 -13.99 22.58
N TYR A 112 -8.00 -12.81 23.18
CA TYR A 112 -6.93 -12.36 24.07
C TYR A 112 -7.47 -12.05 25.47
N THR A 113 -6.65 -12.24 26.49
CA THR A 113 -7.00 -12.00 27.91
C THR A 113 -5.88 -11.22 28.59
N TRP A 114 -6.25 -10.22 29.40
CA TRP A 114 -5.31 -9.47 30.22
C TRP A 114 -4.91 -10.26 31.48
N LYS A 115 -3.64 -10.17 31.88
CA LYS A 115 -3.09 -10.84 33.06
C LYS A 115 -2.14 -9.92 33.82
N GLY A 116 -2.21 -9.95 35.15
CA GLY A 116 -1.35 -9.18 36.05
C GLY A 116 -2.15 -8.42 37.12
N SER A 117 -1.57 -7.35 37.65
CA SER A 117 -2.20 -6.48 38.65
C SER A 117 -1.72 -5.03 38.56
N ALA A 118 -2.50 -4.13 39.16
CA ALA A 118 -2.09 -2.77 39.45
C ALA A 118 -2.33 -2.42 40.93
N THR A 119 -1.45 -1.63 41.52
CA THR A 119 -1.61 -1.09 42.87
C THR A 119 -2.14 0.35 42.80
N GLY A 120 -3.21 0.64 43.53
CA GLY A 120 -3.82 1.97 43.63
C GLY A 120 -3.05 2.92 44.55
N THR A 121 -3.37 4.21 44.49
CA THR A 121 -2.85 5.21 45.46
C THR A 121 -3.39 4.97 46.88
N ASP A 122 -4.46 4.19 47.04
CA ASP A 122 -4.94 3.64 48.31
C ASP A 122 -4.10 2.46 48.85
N GLY A 123 -3.05 2.05 48.12
CA GLY A 123 -2.17 0.94 48.47
C GLY A 123 -2.76 -0.44 48.22
N LYS A 124 -3.95 -0.56 47.62
CA LYS A 124 -4.60 -1.86 47.37
C LYS A 124 -4.32 -2.36 45.96
N GLN A 125 -4.07 -3.66 45.85
CA GLN A 125 -3.87 -4.35 44.59
C GLN A 125 -5.21 -4.69 43.93
N VAL A 126 -5.33 -4.44 42.63
CA VAL A 126 -6.47 -4.79 41.78
C VAL A 126 -5.98 -5.74 40.68
N PRO A 127 -6.57 -6.93 40.51
CA PRO A 127 -6.19 -7.84 39.42
C PRO A 127 -6.64 -7.27 38.07
N LEU A 128 -5.82 -7.45 37.04
CA LEU A 128 -6.24 -7.20 35.66
C LEU A 128 -7.23 -8.29 35.25
N ALA A 129 -8.46 -7.88 34.96
CA ALA A 129 -9.55 -8.73 34.47
C ALA A 129 -10.09 -8.17 33.15
N GLY A 130 -10.54 -9.07 32.27
CA GLY A 130 -11.09 -8.76 30.96
C GLY A 130 -10.27 -9.35 29.81
N GLY A 131 -10.88 -9.38 28.63
CA GLY A 131 -10.30 -9.83 27.37
C GLY A 131 -11.06 -9.24 26.19
N PHE A 132 -10.68 -9.64 24.97
CA PHE A 132 -11.39 -9.26 23.75
C PHE A 132 -11.12 -10.29 22.64
N ALA A 133 -11.93 -10.28 21.59
CA ALA A 133 -11.73 -11.11 20.40
C ALA A 133 -11.49 -10.23 19.16
N THR A 134 -10.45 -10.56 18.41
CA THR A 134 -10.16 -9.94 17.12
C THR A 134 -11.15 -10.39 16.04
N LEU A 135 -11.30 -9.58 14.99
CA LEU A 135 -12.19 -9.91 13.88
C LEU A 135 -11.76 -11.18 13.15
N LYS A 136 -12.74 -11.89 12.60
CA LYS A 136 -12.56 -13.13 11.82
C LYS A 136 -12.91 -12.85 10.35
N PRO A 137 -11.91 -12.66 9.46
CA PRO A 137 -12.16 -12.44 8.04
C PRO A 137 -12.88 -13.63 7.42
N ALA A 138 -13.79 -13.39 6.48
CA ALA A 138 -14.29 -14.43 5.58
C ALA A 138 -13.20 -14.86 4.59
N LYS A 139 -12.35 -13.92 4.17
CA LYS A 139 -11.17 -14.16 3.34
C LYS A 139 -10.03 -13.22 3.76
N GLN A 140 -8.80 -13.75 3.78
CA GLN A 140 -7.60 -12.91 3.85
C GLN A 140 -7.02 -12.77 2.44
N VAL A 141 -6.81 -11.54 1.99
CA VAL A 141 -6.37 -11.19 0.64
C VAL A 141 -4.96 -10.63 0.69
N ARG A 142 -4.05 -11.20 -0.11
CA ARG A 142 -2.64 -10.81 -0.13
C ARG A 142 -2.36 -9.92 -1.33
N GLY A 143 -1.78 -8.74 -1.08
CA GLY A 143 -1.09 -7.94 -2.10
C GLY A 143 0.35 -8.41 -2.30
N THR A 144 0.87 -8.31 -3.51
CA THR A 144 2.28 -8.62 -3.87
C THR A 144 2.85 -7.50 -4.73
N LEU A 145 4.05 -7.02 -4.39
CA LEU A 145 4.79 -6.00 -5.14
C LEU A 145 5.60 -6.64 -6.28
N ASN A 146 5.65 -5.97 -7.43
CA ASN A 146 6.46 -6.38 -8.59
C ASN A 146 7.97 -6.17 -8.40
N ILE A 147 8.37 -5.06 -7.78
CA ILE A 147 9.78 -4.71 -7.56
C ILE A 147 10.18 -5.11 -6.14
N GLY A 148 11.12 -6.05 -6.01
CA GLY A 148 11.70 -6.46 -4.72
C GLY A 148 12.76 -5.48 -4.18
N ASP A 149 13.14 -5.68 -2.91
CA ASP A 149 14.14 -4.85 -2.23
C ASP A 149 15.52 -4.85 -2.92
N GLY A 150 16.21 -3.71 -2.84
CA GLY A 150 17.57 -3.51 -3.35
C GLY A 150 17.71 -3.53 -4.88
N ARG A 151 16.61 -3.66 -5.63
CA ARG A 151 16.63 -3.70 -7.10
C ARG A 151 16.90 -2.31 -7.69
N THR A 152 17.42 -2.30 -8.90
CA THR A 152 17.56 -1.09 -9.73
C THR A 152 16.73 -1.26 -10.99
N VAL A 153 15.88 -0.28 -11.32
CA VAL A 153 14.93 -0.32 -12.45
C VAL A 153 15.07 0.91 -13.34
N GLY A 154 14.56 0.83 -14.57
CA GLY A 154 14.55 1.92 -15.54
C GLY A 154 13.52 3.02 -15.22
N ILE A 155 13.60 4.11 -15.97
CA ILE A 155 12.91 5.37 -15.64
C ILE A 155 11.39 5.37 -15.89
N ALA A 156 10.84 4.33 -16.52
CA ALA A 156 9.42 4.16 -16.76
C ALA A 156 8.78 3.04 -15.91
N ALA A 157 9.52 2.44 -14.96
CA ALA A 157 9.01 1.37 -14.09
C ALA A 157 7.78 1.82 -13.28
N PRO A 158 6.60 1.19 -13.44
CA PRO A 158 5.51 1.34 -12.49
C PRO A 158 5.79 0.49 -11.23
N ILE A 159 5.32 0.98 -10.09
CA ILE A 159 5.13 0.16 -8.90
C ILE A 159 3.78 -0.54 -9.07
N GLN A 160 3.73 -1.86 -8.95
CA GLN A 160 2.49 -2.63 -9.13
C GLN A 160 2.21 -3.43 -7.86
N ILE A 161 0.97 -3.37 -7.38
CA ILE A 161 0.46 -4.27 -6.33
C ILE A 161 -0.63 -5.13 -6.96
N GLN A 162 -0.35 -6.42 -7.13
CA GLN A 162 -1.33 -7.42 -7.53
C GLN A 162 -1.93 -8.07 -6.28
N PHE A 163 -3.25 -8.06 -6.17
CA PHE A 163 -3.99 -8.78 -5.14
C PHE A 163 -4.38 -10.19 -5.66
N ASN A 164 -4.37 -11.19 -4.78
CA ASN A 164 -4.81 -12.57 -5.12
C ASN A 164 -6.35 -12.76 -5.03
N SER A 165 -7.10 -11.67 -5.10
CA SER A 165 -8.56 -11.62 -5.02
C SER A 165 -9.05 -10.27 -5.54
N HIS A 166 -10.34 -10.19 -5.89
CA HIS A 166 -11.02 -8.91 -6.02
C HIS A 166 -10.95 -8.11 -4.70
N VAL A 167 -10.77 -6.80 -4.82
CA VAL A 167 -10.84 -5.81 -3.73
C VAL A 167 -12.04 -4.91 -4.01
N THR A 168 -13.07 -4.98 -3.15
CA THR A 168 -14.32 -4.22 -3.34
C THR A 168 -14.13 -2.76 -2.91
N ASP A 169 -13.62 -2.53 -1.69
CA ASP A 169 -13.26 -1.19 -1.21
C ASP A 169 -11.82 -0.85 -1.60
N ARG A 170 -11.68 -0.46 -2.87
CA ARG A 170 -10.43 0.04 -3.45
C ARG A 170 -9.93 1.31 -2.77
N ALA A 171 -10.83 2.15 -2.24
CA ALA A 171 -10.48 3.41 -1.58
C ALA A 171 -9.85 3.16 -0.19
N ALA A 172 -10.36 2.19 0.57
CA ALA A 172 -9.76 1.74 1.83
C ALA A 172 -8.38 1.12 1.59
N ALA A 173 -8.25 0.27 0.56
CA ALA A 173 -6.97 -0.30 0.16
C ALA A 173 -5.96 0.79 -0.25
N GLU A 174 -6.35 1.75 -1.09
CA GLU A 174 -5.47 2.81 -1.58
C GLU A 174 -4.98 3.78 -0.48
N LYS A 175 -5.84 4.12 0.49
CA LYS A 175 -5.46 4.94 1.67
C LYS A 175 -4.37 4.30 2.52
N ALA A 176 -4.22 2.97 2.46
CA ALA A 176 -3.16 2.24 3.15
C ALA A 176 -1.83 2.16 2.37
N LEU A 177 -1.79 2.71 1.15
CA LEU A 177 -0.62 2.72 0.29
C LEU A 177 0.15 4.04 0.38
N SER A 178 1.47 3.97 0.38
CA SER A 178 2.35 5.14 0.37
C SER A 178 3.61 4.90 -0.45
N VAL A 179 4.05 5.94 -1.15
CA VAL A 179 5.29 5.99 -1.91
C VAL A 179 6.11 7.16 -1.39
N THR A 180 7.31 6.89 -0.90
CA THR A 180 8.28 7.89 -0.45
C THR A 180 9.46 7.90 -1.41
N THR A 181 9.92 9.08 -1.81
CA THR A 181 10.96 9.26 -2.82
C THR A 181 12.06 10.18 -2.30
N SER A 182 13.32 9.87 -2.57
CA SER A 182 14.45 10.74 -2.18
C SER A 182 14.52 12.05 -2.97
N THR A 183 13.78 12.11 -4.08
CA THR A 183 13.68 13.27 -4.97
C THR A 183 12.18 13.56 -5.14
N PRO A 184 11.70 14.77 -4.82
CA PRO A 184 10.28 15.10 -4.93
C PRO A 184 9.71 14.75 -6.31
N THR A 185 8.69 13.89 -6.33
CA THR A 185 8.13 13.29 -7.54
C THR A 185 6.60 13.29 -7.44
N GLU A 186 5.92 14.00 -8.36
CA GLU A 186 4.46 13.92 -8.52
C GLU A 186 4.11 12.55 -9.14
N GLY A 187 3.22 11.80 -8.49
CA GLY A 187 2.75 10.50 -8.95
C GLY A 187 1.48 10.09 -8.23
N ALA A 188 0.78 9.09 -8.77
CA ALA A 188 -0.56 8.70 -8.34
C ALA A 188 -0.80 7.21 -8.57
N TRP A 189 -1.64 6.61 -7.72
CA TRP A 189 -2.17 5.28 -7.94
C TRP A 189 -3.24 5.29 -9.04
N GLY A 190 -3.39 4.16 -9.73
CA GLY A 190 -4.45 3.90 -10.70
C GLY A 190 -4.85 2.43 -10.64
N TRP A 191 -6.13 2.16 -10.43
CA TRP A 191 -6.69 0.82 -10.44
C TRP A 191 -6.97 0.38 -11.87
N LEU A 192 -6.22 -0.62 -12.33
CA LEU A 192 -6.42 -1.21 -13.65
C LEU A 192 -7.52 -2.29 -13.59
N PRO A 193 -8.02 -2.78 -14.75
CA PRO A 193 -8.90 -3.94 -14.77
C PRO A 193 -8.27 -5.15 -14.06
N ASP A 194 -9.09 -5.87 -13.29
CA ASP A 194 -8.69 -7.09 -12.58
C ASP A 194 -8.08 -8.11 -13.57
N GLU A 195 -7.00 -8.78 -13.14
CA GLU A 195 -6.27 -9.78 -13.92
C GLU A 195 -5.76 -10.87 -12.99
N ASN A 196 -5.43 -12.06 -13.51
CA ASN A 196 -4.83 -13.15 -12.74
C ASN A 196 -5.64 -13.55 -11.48
N GLY A 197 -6.97 -13.37 -11.52
CA GLY A 197 -7.89 -13.71 -10.43
C GLY A 197 -8.05 -12.65 -9.34
N GLY A 198 -7.52 -11.43 -9.52
CA GLY A 198 -7.73 -10.36 -8.54
C GLY A 198 -7.48 -8.95 -9.03
N SER A 199 -7.77 -7.99 -8.16
CA SER A 199 -7.56 -6.57 -8.46
C SER A 199 -6.07 -6.23 -8.48
N ARG A 200 -5.72 -5.16 -9.20
CA ARG A 200 -4.37 -4.60 -9.23
C ARG A 200 -4.43 -3.08 -9.20
N VAL A 201 -3.43 -2.48 -8.58
CA VAL A 201 -3.24 -1.04 -8.55
C VAL A 201 -1.78 -0.71 -8.85
N HIS A 202 -1.56 0.20 -9.79
CA HIS A 202 -0.25 0.64 -10.21
C HIS A 202 -0.02 2.06 -9.71
N TRP A 203 1.21 2.41 -9.32
CA TRP A 203 1.64 3.79 -9.12
C TRP A 203 2.71 4.11 -10.16
N ARG A 204 2.56 5.25 -10.82
CA ARG A 204 3.64 5.81 -11.64
C ARG A 204 3.78 7.31 -11.40
N PRO A 205 4.97 7.87 -11.64
CA PRO A 205 5.13 9.30 -11.68
C PRO A 205 4.46 9.90 -12.93
N LYS A 206 4.19 11.20 -12.89
CA LYS A 206 3.60 11.96 -14.00
C LYS A 206 4.49 11.99 -15.24
N GLU A 207 5.78 12.19 -15.00
CA GLU A 207 6.88 12.16 -15.98
C GLU A 207 7.82 11.00 -15.59
N TYR A 208 8.66 10.52 -16.52
CA TYR A 208 9.62 9.46 -16.18
C TYR A 208 10.45 9.80 -14.93
N TRP A 209 10.75 8.77 -14.14
CA TRP A 209 11.55 8.89 -12.93
C TRP A 209 12.90 9.56 -13.20
N LYS A 210 13.31 10.45 -12.29
CA LYS A 210 14.67 11.01 -12.31
C LYS A 210 15.69 9.93 -11.93
N PRO A 211 16.76 9.71 -12.73
CA PRO A 211 17.84 8.78 -12.39
C PRO A 211 18.40 9.01 -10.99
N GLY A 212 18.74 7.91 -10.29
CA GLY A 212 19.26 7.95 -8.92
C GLY A 212 18.21 8.14 -7.83
N THR A 213 16.92 8.34 -8.17
CA THR A 213 15.84 8.41 -7.17
C THR A 213 15.76 7.09 -6.40
N LYS A 214 15.83 7.15 -5.07
CA LYS A 214 15.50 6.03 -4.18
C LYS A 214 14.01 6.07 -3.87
N VAL A 215 13.36 4.93 -3.96
CA VAL A 215 11.92 4.78 -3.80
C VAL A 215 11.65 3.76 -2.70
N THR A 216 10.78 4.11 -1.75
CA THR A 216 10.27 3.19 -0.73
C THR A 216 8.76 3.16 -0.81
N VAL A 217 8.22 1.96 -1.04
CA VAL A 217 6.79 1.68 -1.05
C VAL A 217 6.42 0.99 0.25
N LYS A 218 5.34 1.46 0.89
CA LYS A 218 4.71 0.76 2.03
C LYS A 218 3.22 0.63 1.77
N ALA A 219 2.74 -0.60 1.78
CA ALA A 219 1.34 -0.97 1.70
C ALA A 219 0.96 -1.59 3.06
N ASN A 220 0.37 -0.77 3.94
CA ASN A 220 0.00 -1.13 5.31
C ASN A 220 -1.35 -1.86 5.31
N LEU A 221 -1.40 -2.97 4.57
CA LEU A 221 -2.62 -3.68 4.19
C LEU A 221 -3.19 -4.59 5.28
N PHE A 222 -2.38 -5.01 6.26
CA PHE A 222 -2.87 -5.85 7.36
C PHE A 222 -3.96 -5.13 8.14
N GLY A 223 -5.08 -5.81 8.40
CA GLY A 223 -6.23 -5.22 9.10
C GLY A 223 -7.10 -4.28 8.24
N VAL A 224 -6.71 -3.96 7.01
CA VAL A 224 -7.54 -3.11 6.12
C VAL A 224 -8.74 -3.91 5.64
N ASP A 225 -9.93 -3.33 5.79
CA ASP A 225 -11.18 -3.86 5.24
C ASP A 225 -11.23 -3.60 3.73
N TYR A 226 -11.41 -4.64 2.94
CA TYR A 226 -11.58 -4.57 1.48
C TYR A 226 -13.04 -4.72 1.07
N GLY A 227 -13.98 -4.69 2.01
CA GLY A 227 -15.39 -4.94 1.80
C GLY A 227 -15.73 -6.43 1.70
N GLY A 228 -17.01 -6.77 1.88
CA GLY A 228 -17.51 -8.14 1.77
C GLY A 228 -16.89 -9.14 2.76
N GLY A 229 -16.35 -8.66 3.90
CA GLY A 229 -15.67 -9.50 4.88
C GLY A 229 -14.26 -9.97 4.46
N SER A 230 -13.71 -9.40 3.39
CA SER A 230 -12.32 -9.61 2.99
C SER A 230 -11.40 -8.59 3.68
N TYR A 231 -10.29 -9.06 4.23
CA TYR A 231 -9.29 -8.19 4.87
C TYR A 231 -7.89 -8.45 4.31
N GLY A 232 -7.01 -7.45 4.36
CA GLY A 232 -5.63 -7.61 3.93
C GLY A 232 -4.83 -8.56 4.82
N ALA A 233 -4.20 -9.57 4.21
CA ALA A 233 -3.52 -10.66 4.91
C ALA A 233 -2.21 -10.27 5.59
N SER A 234 -1.52 -9.25 5.07
CA SER A 234 -0.19 -8.83 5.53
C SER A 234 0.18 -7.46 4.96
N ASN A 235 0.97 -6.69 5.71
CA ASN A 235 1.67 -5.53 5.16
C ASN A 235 2.72 -6.00 4.13
N VAL A 236 2.97 -5.19 3.10
CA VAL A 236 4.11 -5.39 2.18
C VAL A 236 4.85 -4.07 1.95
N SER A 237 6.15 -4.16 1.74
CA SER A 237 7.02 -3.01 1.45
C SER A 237 8.12 -3.39 0.48
N SER A 238 8.69 -2.40 -0.18
CA SER A 238 9.89 -2.57 -1.00
C SER A 238 10.67 -1.25 -1.06
N THR A 239 11.99 -1.31 -0.97
CA THR A 239 12.90 -0.19 -1.23
C THR A 239 13.83 -0.49 -2.39
N PHE A 240 13.77 0.32 -3.44
CA PHE A 240 14.52 0.15 -4.68
C PHE A 240 15.08 1.48 -5.21
N ALA A 241 15.86 1.42 -6.28
CA ALA A 241 16.47 2.58 -6.92
C ALA A 241 16.10 2.71 -8.41
N ILE A 242 16.05 3.94 -8.90
CA ILE A 242 15.96 4.24 -10.33
C ILE A 242 17.39 4.35 -10.88
N GLY A 243 17.67 3.58 -11.94
CA GLY A 243 18.97 3.55 -12.61
C GLY A 243 19.19 4.71 -13.59
N ARG A 244 20.14 4.53 -14.51
CA ARG A 244 20.41 5.45 -15.63
C ARG A 244 19.17 5.69 -16.51
N ALA A 245 19.03 6.88 -17.08
CA ALA A 245 18.01 7.15 -18.09
C ALA A 245 18.42 6.47 -19.39
N GLN A 246 17.73 5.40 -19.77
CA GLN A 246 17.85 4.79 -21.09
C GLN A 246 16.47 4.76 -21.75
N ILE A 247 16.35 5.33 -22.94
CA ILE A 247 15.12 5.40 -23.74
C ILE A 247 15.42 4.80 -25.10
N VAL A 248 14.63 3.82 -25.53
CA VAL A 248 14.66 3.37 -26.92
C VAL A 248 13.68 4.21 -27.73
N LYS A 249 14.14 4.75 -28.86
CA LYS A 249 13.31 5.42 -29.86
C LYS A 249 13.17 4.45 -31.05
N ALA A 250 11.93 4.10 -31.37
CA ALA A 250 11.60 3.10 -32.37
C ALA A 250 10.59 3.66 -33.39
N ASP A 251 11.08 4.49 -34.31
CA ASP A 251 10.25 4.94 -35.45
C ASP A 251 10.25 3.87 -36.53
N VAL A 252 9.08 3.26 -36.76
CA VAL A 252 8.93 2.17 -37.72
C VAL A 252 9.21 2.59 -39.16
N ASN A 253 9.13 3.89 -39.47
CA ASN A 253 9.38 4.43 -40.82
C ASN A 253 10.87 4.73 -41.05
N SER A 254 11.66 4.85 -39.99
CA SER A 254 13.11 5.03 -40.06
C SER A 254 13.88 3.73 -40.31
N PHE A 255 13.26 2.58 -40.05
CA PHE A 255 13.88 1.26 -40.01
C PHE A 255 15.11 1.20 -39.07
N GLN A 256 15.17 2.07 -38.06
CA GLN A 256 16.21 2.12 -37.04
C GLN A 256 15.59 1.98 -35.65
N MET A 257 16.32 1.31 -34.76
CA MET A 257 16.11 1.36 -33.32
C MET A 257 17.25 2.15 -32.68
N VAL A 258 16.96 3.32 -32.13
CA VAL A 258 17.96 4.22 -31.53
C VAL A 258 17.92 4.11 -30.01
N VAL A 259 19.08 3.93 -29.37
CA VAL A 259 19.19 3.91 -27.91
C VAL A 259 19.76 5.24 -27.44
N MET A 260 18.94 6.00 -26.71
CA MET A 260 19.34 7.21 -26.01
C MET A 260 19.70 6.86 -24.57
N ARG A 261 20.86 7.31 -24.08
CA ARG A 261 21.24 7.22 -22.67
C ARG A 261 21.66 8.59 -22.16
N ASP A 262 21.07 9.02 -21.04
CA ASP A 262 21.32 10.30 -20.38
C ASP A 262 21.30 11.50 -21.37
N GLY A 263 20.31 11.49 -22.28
CA GLY A 263 20.09 12.53 -23.30
C GLY A 263 20.96 12.42 -24.57
N ARG A 264 21.86 11.44 -24.66
CA ARG A 264 22.76 11.24 -25.82
C ARG A 264 22.47 9.93 -26.55
N GLN A 265 22.59 9.92 -27.87
CA GLN A 265 22.55 8.68 -28.64
C GLN A 265 23.80 7.85 -28.33
N VAL A 266 23.61 6.61 -27.87
CA VAL A 266 24.71 5.66 -27.58
C VAL A 266 24.74 4.46 -28.52
N ALA A 267 23.64 4.18 -29.22
CA ALA A 267 23.59 3.20 -30.31
C ALA A 267 22.49 3.54 -31.31
N SER A 268 22.65 3.06 -32.56
CA SER A 268 21.59 2.96 -33.56
C SER A 268 21.74 1.59 -34.23
N TYR A 269 20.63 0.88 -34.38
CA TYR A 269 20.62 -0.46 -34.95
C TYR A 269 19.62 -0.52 -36.11
N PRO A 270 20.02 -1.01 -37.30
CA PRO A 270 19.08 -1.39 -38.34
C PRO A 270 18.06 -2.39 -37.79
N ALA A 271 16.78 -2.09 -38.04
CA ALA A 271 15.65 -2.83 -37.51
C ALA A 271 14.60 -3.10 -38.60
N SER A 272 13.88 -4.22 -38.45
CA SER A 272 12.61 -4.46 -39.14
C SER A 272 11.52 -4.54 -38.07
N TYR A 273 10.39 -3.88 -38.29
CA TYR A 273 9.25 -3.90 -37.38
C TYR A 273 8.14 -4.85 -37.86
N GLY A 274 6.98 -4.77 -37.21
CA GLY A 274 5.75 -5.42 -37.67
C GLY A 274 5.26 -4.91 -39.02
N LEU A 275 4.77 -5.80 -39.89
CA LEU A 275 4.38 -5.47 -41.28
C LEU A 275 3.41 -4.28 -41.34
N GLY A 276 3.80 -3.22 -42.04
CA GLY A 276 3.05 -1.95 -42.06
C GLY A 276 1.64 -2.05 -42.68
N SER A 277 1.47 -2.90 -43.69
CA SER A 277 0.21 -3.05 -44.44
C SER A 277 -0.85 -3.93 -43.76
N ASP A 278 -0.52 -4.59 -42.65
CA ASP A 278 -1.46 -5.42 -41.88
C ASP A 278 -1.57 -4.88 -40.43
N PRO A 279 -2.70 -4.25 -40.08
CA PRO A 279 -2.93 -3.72 -38.73
C PRO A 279 -2.78 -4.74 -37.60
N ASN A 280 -3.05 -6.02 -37.84
CA ASN A 280 -2.88 -7.05 -36.82
C ASN A 280 -1.39 -7.23 -36.47
N ARG A 281 -0.54 -7.10 -37.49
CA ARG A 281 0.91 -7.30 -37.45
C ARG A 281 1.73 -6.05 -37.16
N ASN A 282 1.13 -4.85 -37.20
CA ASN A 282 1.80 -3.61 -36.85
C ASN A 282 2.34 -3.67 -35.40
N THR A 283 3.60 -3.28 -35.20
CA THR A 283 4.11 -2.91 -33.87
C THR A 283 3.22 -1.82 -33.30
N ARG A 284 2.81 -1.91 -32.03
CA ARG A 284 1.97 -0.86 -31.43
C ARG A 284 2.75 0.45 -31.31
N SER A 285 2.13 1.58 -31.62
CA SER A 285 2.68 2.91 -31.29
C SER A 285 2.37 3.27 -29.84
N GLY A 286 3.29 4.00 -29.20
CA GLY A 286 3.17 4.43 -27.81
C GLY A 286 4.36 4.00 -26.94
N VAL A 287 4.31 4.39 -25.68
CA VAL A 287 5.34 4.09 -24.68
C VAL A 287 5.12 2.70 -24.11
N HIS A 288 5.99 1.78 -24.51
CA HIS A 288 6.13 0.45 -23.93
C HIS A 288 7.12 0.48 -22.77
N VAL A 289 7.11 -0.55 -21.92
CA VAL A 289 8.06 -0.68 -20.80
C VAL A 289 8.70 -2.06 -20.83
N VAL A 290 10.03 -2.10 -20.84
CA VAL A 290 10.80 -3.34 -20.74
C VAL A 290 10.43 -4.08 -19.45
N SER A 291 10.08 -5.36 -19.57
CA SER A 291 9.70 -6.21 -18.44
C SER A 291 10.66 -7.39 -18.26
N GLU A 292 10.49 -8.45 -19.04
CA GLU A 292 11.30 -9.66 -18.99
C GLU A 292 12.45 -9.63 -20.02
N LYS A 293 13.50 -10.44 -19.82
CA LYS A 293 14.46 -10.75 -20.88
C LYS A 293 14.98 -12.18 -20.83
N PHE A 294 15.16 -12.79 -21.99
CA PHE A 294 15.53 -14.19 -22.19
C PHE A 294 16.72 -14.30 -23.15
N THR A 295 17.70 -15.16 -22.86
CA THR A 295 18.79 -15.45 -23.83
C THR A 295 18.25 -16.19 -25.04
N ASP A 296 17.27 -17.06 -24.80
CA ASP A 296 16.57 -17.90 -25.75
C ASP A 296 15.09 -17.93 -25.37
N LYS A 297 14.20 -17.61 -26.32
CA LYS A 297 12.75 -17.59 -26.10
C LYS A 297 12.05 -18.32 -27.24
N ARG A 298 11.39 -19.43 -26.93
CA ARG A 298 10.40 -20.02 -27.84
C ARG A 298 9.20 -19.07 -27.92
N MET A 299 8.89 -18.62 -29.13
CA MET A 299 7.76 -17.76 -29.47
C MET A 299 6.86 -18.56 -30.41
N VAL A 300 5.59 -18.71 -30.05
CA VAL A 300 4.60 -19.51 -30.77
C VAL A 300 3.38 -18.64 -31.04
N SER A 301 2.87 -18.66 -32.27
CA SER A 301 1.62 -18.02 -32.64
C SER A 301 0.85 -18.90 -33.63
N GLU A 302 -0.30 -19.40 -33.21
CA GLU A 302 -1.24 -20.09 -34.10
C GLU A 302 -1.84 -19.13 -35.12
N GLN A 303 -2.15 -17.90 -34.71
CA GLN A 303 -2.70 -16.84 -35.57
C GLN A 303 -1.80 -16.52 -36.77
N TYR A 304 -0.48 -16.53 -36.57
CA TYR A 304 0.50 -16.19 -37.60
C TYR A 304 1.31 -17.40 -38.10
N GLY A 305 0.98 -18.61 -37.66
CA GLY A 305 1.59 -19.86 -38.12
C GLY A 305 3.10 -19.97 -37.88
N TYR A 306 3.61 -19.50 -36.73
CA TYR A 306 5.03 -19.62 -36.39
C TYR A 306 5.28 -20.32 -35.04
N ASP A 307 6.40 -21.05 -34.98
CA ASP A 307 6.99 -21.63 -33.78
C ASP A 307 8.52 -21.52 -33.94
N VAL A 308 9.12 -20.53 -33.29
CA VAL A 308 10.53 -20.16 -33.46
C VAL A 308 11.21 -19.98 -32.11
N VAL A 309 12.53 -20.25 -32.04
CA VAL A 309 13.34 -19.95 -30.85
C VAL A 309 14.24 -18.77 -31.17
N GLU A 310 13.88 -17.62 -30.63
CA GLU A 310 14.57 -16.35 -30.88
C GLU A 310 15.55 -16.04 -29.76
N LYS A 311 16.67 -15.39 -30.13
CA LYS A 311 17.75 -15.06 -29.19
C LYS A 311 17.69 -13.62 -28.70
N TRP A 312 18.19 -13.39 -27.49
CA TRP A 312 18.36 -12.07 -26.89
C TRP A 312 17.05 -11.27 -26.78
N ALA A 313 15.95 -11.97 -26.50
CA ALA A 313 14.61 -11.43 -26.50
C ALA A 313 14.33 -10.60 -25.23
N VAL A 314 14.05 -9.30 -25.41
CA VAL A 314 13.63 -8.36 -24.37
C VAL A 314 12.15 -8.05 -24.58
N ARG A 315 11.28 -8.39 -23.62
CA ARG A 315 9.83 -8.16 -23.71
C ARG A 315 9.53 -6.68 -23.52
N ILE A 316 8.69 -6.12 -24.40
CA ILE A 316 8.19 -4.75 -24.31
C ILE A 316 6.65 -4.69 -24.11
N SER A 317 5.91 -5.75 -24.43
CA SER A 317 4.49 -5.89 -24.12
C SER A 317 4.08 -7.37 -23.89
N ASN A 318 3.00 -7.57 -23.15
CA ASN A 318 2.39 -8.89 -22.94
C ASN A 318 1.67 -9.44 -24.19
N ASN A 319 1.34 -8.60 -25.18
CA ASN A 319 0.77 -9.02 -26.47
C ASN A 319 1.70 -9.90 -27.33
N GLY A 320 2.96 -10.05 -26.92
CA GLY A 320 3.98 -10.81 -27.64
C GLY A 320 5.04 -9.97 -28.32
N GLU A 321 5.04 -8.65 -28.18
CA GLU A 321 6.12 -7.81 -28.71
C GLU A 321 7.42 -7.91 -27.90
N PHE A 322 8.50 -8.22 -28.62
CA PHE A 322 9.87 -8.26 -28.13
C PHE A 322 10.80 -7.42 -29.02
N ILE A 323 11.90 -6.95 -28.44
CA ILE A 323 13.11 -6.61 -29.18
C ILE A 323 14.01 -7.85 -29.15
N HIS A 324 14.36 -8.42 -30.31
CA HIS A 324 15.13 -9.67 -30.37
C HIS A 324 15.98 -9.81 -31.64
N ALA A 325 16.88 -10.79 -31.64
CA ALA A 325 17.57 -11.23 -32.85
C ALA A 325 16.58 -11.97 -33.75
N ASN A 326 16.57 -11.69 -35.06
CA ASN A 326 15.80 -12.49 -36.03
C ASN A 326 16.57 -12.61 -37.36
N PRO A 327 17.37 -13.68 -37.55
CA PRO A 327 18.15 -13.90 -38.77
C PRO A 327 17.32 -14.01 -40.05
N ALA A 328 16.08 -14.50 -39.97
CA ALA A 328 15.20 -14.65 -41.14
C ALA A 328 14.75 -13.30 -41.71
N SER A 329 14.80 -12.24 -40.91
CA SER A 329 14.49 -10.86 -41.33
C SER A 329 15.72 -10.02 -41.72
N SER A 330 16.93 -10.58 -41.74
CA SER A 330 18.18 -9.82 -41.87
C SER A 330 18.25 -8.92 -43.12
N GLY A 331 17.72 -9.37 -44.25
CA GLY A 331 17.65 -8.59 -45.49
C GLY A 331 16.63 -7.44 -45.49
N ALA A 332 15.74 -7.38 -44.50
CA ALA A 332 14.75 -6.31 -44.33
C ALA A 332 15.15 -5.27 -43.25
N GLN A 333 16.09 -5.63 -42.35
CA GLN A 333 16.51 -4.76 -41.25
C GLN A 333 17.22 -3.51 -41.78
N GLY A 334 16.67 -2.33 -41.50
CA GLY A 334 17.14 -1.07 -42.07
C GLY A 334 16.48 -0.66 -43.39
N SER A 335 15.52 -1.42 -43.93
CA SER A 335 14.85 -1.11 -45.20
C SER A 335 13.34 -1.34 -45.25
N SER A 336 12.80 -2.29 -44.50
CA SER A 336 11.38 -2.66 -44.56
C SER A 336 10.90 -3.41 -43.32
N ASN A 337 9.58 -3.40 -43.09
CA ASN A 337 8.95 -4.03 -41.93
C ASN A 337 8.21 -5.30 -42.35
N VAL A 338 8.61 -6.46 -41.83
CA VAL A 338 8.17 -7.77 -42.38
C VAL A 338 7.63 -8.77 -41.36
N THR A 339 7.48 -8.43 -40.08
CA THR A 339 7.12 -9.41 -39.01
C THR A 339 5.73 -9.17 -38.40
N HIS A 340 5.51 -9.54 -37.13
CA HIS A 340 4.22 -9.64 -36.45
C HIS A 340 4.14 -8.79 -35.18
N GLY A 341 4.91 -7.68 -35.12
CA GLY A 341 4.92 -6.71 -34.03
C GLY A 341 6.31 -6.50 -33.43
N CYS A 342 7.15 -7.53 -33.39
CA CYS A 342 8.50 -7.43 -32.82
C CYS A 342 9.42 -6.40 -33.51
N VAL A 343 10.39 -5.91 -32.75
CA VAL A 343 11.55 -5.15 -33.24
C VAL A 343 12.69 -6.12 -33.51
N ASN A 344 12.97 -6.36 -34.78
CA ASN A 344 13.89 -7.39 -35.23
C ASN A 344 15.25 -6.80 -35.53
N LEU A 345 16.30 -7.37 -34.95
CA LEU A 345 17.68 -6.93 -35.09
C LEU A 345 18.58 -8.09 -35.55
N SER A 346 19.83 -7.76 -35.90
CA SER A 346 20.88 -8.78 -36.06
C SER A 346 21.21 -9.43 -34.72
N ILE A 347 21.85 -10.61 -34.73
CA ILE A 347 22.21 -11.33 -33.49
C ILE A 347 23.08 -10.44 -32.58
N ASP A 348 24.07 -9.76 -33.14
CA ASP A 348 25.00 -8.91 -32.39
C ASP A 348 24.33 -7.64 -31.86
N ASN A 349 23.47 -7.00 -32.66
CA ASN A 349 22.73 -5.81 -32.24
C ASN A 349 21.72 -6.14 -31.13
N ALA A 350 21.02 -7.27 -31.24
CA ALA A 350 20.13 -7.75 -30.21
C ALA A 350 20.89 -8.08 -28.91
N LYS A 351 22.06 -8.72 -28.99
CA LYS A 351 22.93 -8.97 -27.83
C LYS A 351 23.38 -7.66 -27.17
N ALA A 352 23.87 -6.71 -27.97
CA ALA A 352 24.34 -5.41 -27.50
C ALA A 352 23.22 -4.62 -26.79
N TYR A 353 21.99 -4.67 -27.32
CA TYR A 353 20.83 -4.10 -26.62
C TYR A 353 20.47 -4.87 -25.34
N TYR A 354 20.32 -6.20 -25.44
CA TYR A 354 19.96 -7.10 -24.34
C TYR A 354 20.84 -6.94 -23.11
N ASP A 355 22.15 -6.79 -23.29
CA ASP A 355 23.11 -6.59 -22.19
C ASP A 355 22.85 -5.28 -21.42
N THR A 356 22.36 -4.25 -22.10
CA THR A 356 22.11 -2.93 -21.50
C THR A 356 20.70 -2.75 -20.94
N ALA A 357 19.72 -3.50 -21.44
CA ALA A 357 18.31 -3.36 -21.08
C ALA A 357 18.00 -3.85 -19.66
N ILE A 358 17.20 -3.09 -18.92
CA ILE A 358 16.69 -3.43 -17.58
C ILE A 358 15.16 -3.27 -17.51
N TYR A 359 14.53 -3.99 -16.58
CA TYR A 359 13.11 -3.79 -16.24
C TYR A 359 12.84 -2.29 -15.99
N GLY A 360 11.82 -1.73 -16.63
CA GLY A 360 11.45 -0.33 -16.49
C GLY A 360 12.03 0.64 -17.52
N ASP A 361 12.83 0.19 -18.48
CA ASP A 361 13.27 1.07 -19.58
C ASP A 361 12.09 1.37 -20.52
N PRO A 362 11.79 2.64 -20.85
CA PRO A 362 10.81 2.98 -21.88
C PRO A 362 11.30 2.64 -23.28
N VAL A 363 10.39 2.09 -24.08
CA VAL A 363 10.54 1.90 -25.53
C VAL A 363 9.42 2.68 -26.22
N GLU A 364 9.80 3.80 -26.83
CA GLU A 364 8.87 4.73 -27.45
C GLU A 364 8.75 4.40 -28.94
N VAL A 365 7.68 3.70 -29.30
CA VAL A 365 7.38 3.34 -30.68
C VAL A 365 6.52 4.41 -31.32
N THR A 366 6.86 4.81 -32.54
CA THR A 366 6.10 5.78 -33.33
C THR A 366 5.92 5.33 -34.77
N GLY A 367 4.89 5.86 -35.43
CA GLY A 367 4.73 5.73 -36.88
C GLY A 367 3.81 4.61 -37.35
N THR A 368 3.10 3.93 -36.46
CA THR A 368 2.04 2.95 -36.81
C THR A 368 0.64 3.48 -36.47
N PRO A 369 -0.40 3.04 -37.21
CA PRO A 369 -1.77 3.48 -36.95
C PRO A 369 -2.41 2.83 -35.70
N VAL A 370 -1.86 1.71 -35.22
CA VAL A 370 -2.39 0.96 -34.06
C VAL A 370 -1.66 1.38 -32.79
N GLN A 371 -2.39 1.94 -31.82
CA GLN A 371 -1.83 2.34 -30.53
C GLN A 371 -1.78 1.17 -29.55
N LEU A 372 -0.78 1.17 -28.65
CA LEU A 372 -0.71 0.29 -27.49
C LEU A 372 -1.88 0.59 -26.56
N SER A 373 -2.47 -0.44 -25.97
CA SER A 373 -3.69 -0.32 -25.17
C SER A 373 -3.78 -1.38 -24.08
N ALA A 374 -4.78 -1.26 -23.20
CA ALA A 374 -5.11 -2.30 -22.22
C ALA A 374 -5.39 -3.70 -22.83
N LYS A 375 -5.76 -3.77 -24.13
CA LYS A 375 -5.98 -5.06 -24.83
C LYS A 375 -4.69 -5.80 -25.14
N ASP A 376 -3.56 -5.08 -25.14
CA ASP A 376 -2.23 -5.63 -25.38
C ASP A 376 -1.61 -6.18 -24.08
N GLY A 377 -2.31 -6.06 -22.94
CA GLY A 377 -1.81 -6.42 -21.62
C GLY A 377 -0.74 -5.46 -21.09
N ASP A 378 -0.15 -5.79 -19.96
CA ASP A 378 0.84 -4.92 -19.32
C ASP A 378 2.16 -4.85 -20.12
N ILE A 379 2.87 -3.71 -20.12
CA ILE A 379 2.61 -2.47 -19.36
C ILE A 379 2.15 -1.38 -20.33
N TRP A 380 0.89 -0.94 -20.21
CA TRP A 380 0.28 0.11 -21.04
C TRP A 380 0.09 1.44 -20.27
N ASP A 381 0.56 1.52 -19.02
CA ASP A 381 0.34 2.64 -18.10
C ASP A 381 0.66 4.03 -18.68
N TRP A 382 1.71 4.10 -19.52
CA TRP A 382 2.22 5.32 -20.14
C TRP A 382 1.50 5.72 -21.45
N THR A 383 0.55 4.91 -21.92
CA THR A 383 -0.33 5.28 -23.05
C THR A 383 -1.43 6.26 -22.61
N LEU A 384 -1.74 6.31 -21.32
CA LEU A 384 -2.66 7.27 -20.73
C LEU A 384 -1.97 8.60 -20.44
N ASN A 385 -2.64 9.71 -20.76
CA ASN A 385 -2.20 11.02 -20.30
C ASN A 385 -2.43 11.17 -18.78
N TRP A 386 -1.80 12.19 -18.16
CA TRP A 386 -1.80 12.33 -16.71
C TRP A 386 -3.18 12.47 -16.06
N ASN A 387 -4.14 13.11 -16.76
CA ASN A 387 -5.49 13.26 -16.23
C ASN A 387 -6.30 11.96 -16.36
N GLN A 388 -6.10 11.20 -17.44
CA GLN A 388 -6.65 9.84 -17.57
C GLN A 388 -6.10 8.91 -16.48
N TRP A 389 -4.79 8.97 -16.20
CA TRP A 389 -4.17 8.15 -15.16
C TRP A 389 -4.74 8.44 -13.77
N LYS A 390 -4.77 9.72 -13.36
CA LYS A 390 -5.34 10.12 -12.06
C LYS A 390 -6.82 9.75 -11.92
N ALA A 391 -7.59 9.71 -13.01
CA ALA A 391 -8.98 9.29 -12.98
C ALA A 391 -9.19 7.78 -12.70
N LEU A 392 -8.10 6.99 -12.63
CA LEU A 392 -8.12 5.59 -12.17
C LEU A 392 -7.88 5.45 -10.65
N SER A 393 -7.56 6.54 -9.94
CA SER A 393 -7.50 6.60 -8.47
C SER A 393 -8.86 6.23 -7.86
N ALA A 394 -8.86 5.58 -6.70
CA ALA A 394 -10.07 5.37 -5.89
C ALA A 394 -10.32 6.48 -4.86
N LEU A 395 -9.54 7.57 -4.92
CA LEU A 395 -9.52 8.71 -3.97
C LEU A 395 -9.82 10.06 -4.64
#